data_AF-A0A1R3ILX5-F1
#
_entry.id   AF-A0A1R3ILX5-F1
#
_cell.length_a   1.000
_cell.length_b   1.000
_cell.length_c   1.000
_cell.angle_alpha   90.00
_cell.angle_beta   90.00
_cell.angle_gamma   90.00
#
_symmetry.space_group_name_H-M   'P 1'
#
loop_
_entity.id
_entity.type
_entity.pdbx_description
1 polymer ?
#
loop_
_entity_poly.entity_id
_entity_poly.type
_entity_poly.pdbx_seq_one_letter_code
_entity_poly.pdbx_strand_id
1 'polypeptide(L)'
;MNRLANAFIAILLPILIVEANGERKLVHQDATNGSLPSRWLRNVANPRPRPGGCMFRPWICEEGEHPPTARMRCCGNQCVDVNSHDAYCGSCRIRCPFTWQCCRGVCINTNINPFNCGSCGHRCPWRVRCIYGMCGYAQPPPPWPPHPPRPPHPPHPPHPFPPHPPHPPEPFPPHPPQPFPPHPPYPPEPFPPHPPHPPHPFPPHPPHPPHPWPGPFPPHPPRPPGVCPPHFHQPPGGGEPPK
;
A
#
# COMPACT_ATOMS: atom_id res chain seq x y z
N MET A 1 70.87 18.15 -41.77
CA MET A 1 69.73 17.25 -42.05
C MET A 1 69.30 16.38 -40.85
N ASN A 2 69.87 16.57 -39.65
CA ASN A 2 69.63 15.63 -38.52
C ASN A 2 68.68 16.17 -37.42
N ARG A 3 68.25 17.44 -37.48
CA ARG A 3 67.27 17.98 -36.51
C ARG A 3 65.82 17.71 -36.91
N LEU A 4 65.53 17.65 -38.22
CA LEU A 4 64.24 17.24 -38.74
C LEU A 4 64.01 15.73 -38.52
N ALA A 5 65.03 14.89 -38.73
CA ALA A 5 64.93 13.44 -38.51
C ALA A 5 64.56 13.07 -37.06
N ASN A 6 65.13 13.74 -36.06
CA ASN A 6 64.80 13.49 -34.64
C ASN A 6 63.39 13.98 -34.27
N ALA A 7 62.90 15.06 -34.89
CA ALA A 7 61.54 15.53 -34.70
C ALA A 7 60.51 14.57 -35.33
N PHE A 8 60.82 14.00 -36.49
CA PHE A 8 59.97 12.97 -37.10
C PHE A 8 59.92 11.68 -36.26
N ILE A 9 61.04 11.24 -35.67
CA ILE A 9 61.06 10.07 -34.77
C ILE A 9 60.20 10.32 -33.51
N ALA A 10 60.26 11.51 -32.92
CA ALA A 10 59.47 11.87 -31.74
C ALA A 10 57.96 11.96 -32.01
N ILE A 11 57.55 12.24 -33.26
CA ILE A 11 56.14 12.34 -33.66
C ILE A 11 55.62 10.98 -34.18
N LEU A 12 56.45 10.19 -34.86
CA LEU A 12 56.04 8.89 -35.42
C LEU A 12 56.00 7.76 -34.37
N LEU A 13 56.86 7.78 -33.34
CA LEU A 13 56.80 6.79 -32.25
C LEU A 13 55.45 6.76 -31.51
N PRO A 14 54.86 7.89 -31.06
CA PRO A 14 53.57 7.87 -30.39
C PRO A 14 52.42 7.51 -31.34
N ILE A 15 52.50 7.83 -32.63
CA ILE A 15 51.46 7.47 -33.63
C ILE A 15 51.44 5.94 -33.86
N LEU A 16 52.60 5.28 -33.94
CA LEU A 16 52.68 3.82 -34.04
C LEU A 16 52.18 3.09 -32.77
N ILE A 17 52.31 3.71 -31.59
CA ILE A 17 51.77 3.14 -30.34
C ILE A 17 50.23 3.31 -30.27
N VAL A 18 49.67 4.32 -30.93
CA VAL A 18 48.20 4.53 -31.01
C VAL A 18 47.55 3.57 -32.00
N GLU A 19 48.19 3.23 -33.13
CA GLU A 19 47.67 2.18 -34.03
C GLU A 19 47.86 0.74 -33.53
N ALA A 20 48.85 0.49 -32.65
CA ALA A 20 49.00 -0.82 -32.00
C ALA A 20 48.02 -1.05 -30.82
N ASN A 21 47.26 -0.02 -30.43
CA ASN A 21 46.21 -0.11 -29.41
C ASN A 21 44.79 0.14 -29.97
N GLY A 22 44.68 0.36 -31.28
CA GLY A 22 43.42 0.21 -32.01
C GLY A 22 43.18 -1.27 -32.28
N GLU A 23 42.04 -1.79 -31.83
CA GLU A 23 41.55 -3.15 -32.11
C GLU A 23 42.34 -4.30 -31.47
N ARG A 24 42.22 -4.46 -30.14
CA ARG A 24 41.93 -5.79 -29.57
C ARG A 24 40.43 -5.94 -29.35
N LYS A 25 39.65 -5.80 -30.42
CA LYS A 25 38.23 -6.19 -30.46
C LYS A 25 37.87 -6.97 -31.73
N LEU A 26 38.75 -7.86 -32.16
CA LEU A 26 38.41 -9.12 -32.83
C LEU A 26 39.31 -10.17 -32.18
N VAL A 27 38.79 -11.19 -31.49
CA VAL A 27 37.96 -12.25 -32.06
C VAL A 27 36.80 -12.55 -31.12
N HIS A 28 35.59 -12.43 -31.64
CA HIS A 28 34.46 -13.26 -31.22
C HIS A 28 34.98 -14.70 -31.39
N GLN A 29 35.47 -15.31 -30.29
CA GLN A 29 35.76 -16.74 -30.33
C GLN A 29 34.42 -17.42 -30.45
N ASP A 30 34.24 -17.89 -31.68
CA ASP A 30 33.19 -18.76 -32.14
C ASP A 30 32.89 -19.84 -31.11
N ALA A 31 31.60 -20.15 -31.07
CA ALA A 31 30.99 -21.07 -30.14
C ALA A 31 31.72 -22.43 -30.11
N THR A 32 32.56 -22.67 -29.11
CA THR A 32 32.67 -24.04 -28.58
C THR A 32 31.47 -24.26 -27.68
N ASN A 33 30.41 -24.78 -28.30
CA ASN A 33 29.40 -25.68 -27.74
C ASN A 33 29.60 -25.99 -26.24
N GLY A 34 29.13 -25.07 -25.41
CA GLY A 34 29.09 -25.22 -23.98
C GLY A 34 27.86 -24.49 -23.53
N SER A 35 26.82 -25.25 -23.16
CA SER A 35 25.54 -24.81 -22.63
C SER A 35 25.61 -23.41 -22.03
N LEU A 36 24.80 -22.48 -22.56
CA LEU A 36 24.50 -21.19 -21.93
C LEU A 36 24.50 -21.41 -20.40
N PRO A 37 25.42 -20.79 -19.62
CA PRO A 37 25.44 -21.01 -18.19
C PRO A 37 24.04 -20.65 -17.70
N SER A 38 23.41 -21.62 -17.04
CA SER A 38 22.11 -21.44 -16.43
C SER A 38 22.08 -20.09 -15.70
N ARG A 39 20.91 -19.45 -15.62
CA ARG A 39 20.76 -18.17 -14.92
C ARG A 39 21.42 -18.19 -13.53
N TRP A 40 21.47 -19.37 -12.93
CA TRP A 40 22.22 -19.72 -11.73
C TRP A 40 23.73 -19.47 -11.87
N LEU A 41 24.43 -20.14 -12.80
CA LEU A 41 25.88 -19.99 -13.00
C LEU A 41 26.32 -18.53 -13.30
N ARG A 42 25.50 -17.75 -14.04
CA ARG A 42 25.75 -16.31 -14.24
C ARG A 42 25.69 -15.51 -12.95
N ASN A 43 24.79 -15.88 -12.03
CA ASN A 43 24.60 -15.23 -10.74
C ASN A 43 25.68 -15.62 -9.72
N VAL A 44 26.36 -16.76 -9.90
CA VAL A 44 27.52 -17.17 -9.09
C VAL A 44 28.82 -16.52 -9.60
N ALA A 45 28.98 -16.42 -10.93
CA ALA A 45 30.18 -15.81 -11.55
C ALA A 45 30.19 -14.27 -11.49
N ASN A 46 29.02 -13.64 -11.54
CA ASN A 46 28.82 -12.22 -11.33
C ASN A 46 27.59 -12.03 -10.44
N PRO A 47 27.71 -12.20 -9.11
CA PRO A 47 26.63 -11.79 -8.24
C PRO A 47 26.39 -10.32 -8.52
N ARG A 48 25.23 -9.98 -9.08
CA ARG A 48 24.80 -8.58 -9.11
C ARG A 48 24.97 -8.11 -7.68
N PRO A 49 25.74 -7.04 -7.40
CA PRO A 49 25.75 -6.47 -6.07
C PRO A 49 24.29 -6.29 -5.72
N ARG A 50 23.81 -6.99 -4.68
CA ARG A 50 22.50 -6.64 -4.11
C ARG A 50 22.60 -5.13 -3.95
N PRO A 51 21.75 -4.33 -4.61
CA PRO A 51 21.86 -2.88 -4.50
C PRO A 51 22.00 -2.61 -3.03
N GLY A 52 23.14 -2.03 -2.62
CA GLY A 52 23.33 -1.67 -1.23
C GLY A 52 22.07 -0.90 -0.88
N GLY A 53 21.30 -1.39 0.09
CA GLY A 53 20.03 -0.78 0.39
C GLY A 53 20.23 0.67 0.82
N CYS A 54 19.15 1.38 1.07
CA CYS A 54 19.23 2.81 1.32
C CYS A 54 19.92 3.20 2.65
N MET A 55 20.35 2.24 3.48
CA MET A 55 20.86 2.51 4.84
C MET A 55 22.06 3.44 4.88
N PHE A 56 22.97 3.36 3.90
CA PHE A 56 24.12 4.27 3.77
C PHE A 56 23.91 5.36 2.72
N ARG A 57 22.79 5.31 1.98
CA ARG A 57 22.45 6.26 0.92
C ARG A 57 20.95 6.61 0.97
N PRO A 58 20.44 7.28 2.02
CA PRO A 58 19.00 7.48 2.18
C PRO A 58 18.34 8.26 1.04
N TRP A 59 19.09 9.18 0.43
CA TRP A 59 18.65 10.02 -0.69
C TRP A 59 18.27 9.22 -1.95
N ILE A 60 18.74 7.97 -2.10
CA ILE A 60 18.37 7.13 -3.25
C ILE A 60 16.87 6.82 -3.28
N CYS A 61 16.19 6.92 -2.14
CA CYS A 61 14.74 6.75 -2.07
C CYS A 61 13.96 7.99 -2.55
N GLU A 62 14.62 9.14 -2.66
CA GLU A 62 14.00 10.40 -3.07
C GLU A 62 14.20 10.68 -4.58
N GLU A 63 14.96 9.82 -5.27
CA GLU A 63 15.21 9.90 -6.71
C GLU A 63 13.94 9.49 -7.49
N GLY A 64 13.24 10.46 -8.10
CA GLY A 64 11.98 10.20 -8.79
C GLY A 64 11.43 11.37 -9.61
N GLU A 65 10.24 11.15 -10.18
CA GLU A 65 9.53 12.14 -10.98
C GLU A 65 9.14 13.37 -10.14
N HIS A 66 9.32 14.56 -10.71
CA HIS A 66 8.88 15.82 -10.13
C HIS A 66 7.60 16.26 -10.83
N PRO A 67 6.47 16.46 -10.11
CA PRO A 67 6.30 16.39 -8.65
C PRO A 67 6.21 14.94 -8.11
N PRO A 68 6.73 14.68 -6.90
CA PRO A 68 6.73 13.34 -6.32
C PRO A 68 5.30 12.85 -6.04
N THR A 69 4.92 11.73 -6.65
CA THR A 69 3.63 11.06 -6.44
C THR A 69 3.56 10.30 -5.12
N ALA A 70 4.71 9.97 -4.53
CA ALA A 70 4.85 9.23 -3.29
C ALA A 70 5.98 9.81 -2.44
N ARG A 71 5.91 9.61 -1.12
CA ARG A 71 6.92 10.12 -0.17
C ARG A 71 7.80 8.97 0.28
N MET A 72 8.74 8.58 -0.57
CA MET A 72 9.66 7.50 -0.26
C MET A 72 10.71 7.92 0.77
N ARG A 73 10.94 7.05 1.76
CA ARG A 73 11.97 7.22 2.80
C ARG A 73 12.71 5.91 3.00
N CYS A 74 13.94 6.00 3.46
CA CYS A 74 14.69 4.82 3.87
C CYS A 74 14.25 4.37 5.28
N CYS A 75 13.60 3.21 5.38
CA CYS A 75 13.27 2.56 6.65
C CYS A 75 13.89 1.15 6.66
N GLY A 76 14.82 0.89 7.58
CA GLY A 76 15.40 -0.45 7.76
C GLY A 76 16.11 -0.99 6.50
N ASN A 77 16.88 -0.13 5.81
CA ASN A 77 17.58 -0.45 4.56
C ASN A 77 16.66 -0.65 3.32
N GLN A 78 15.38 -0.30 3.42
CA GLN A 78 14.40 -0.37 2.34
C GLN A 78 13.76 0.99 2.07
N CYS A 79 13.55 1.34 0.80
CA CYS A 79 12.75 2.50 0.43
C CYS A 79 11.27 2.15 0.54
N VAL A 80 10.53 2.87 1.37
CA VAL A 80 9.09 2.67 1.59
C VAL A 80 8.34 3.99 1.44
N ASP A 81 7.14 3.95 0.88
CA ASP A 81 6.26 5.12 0.82
C ASP A 81 5.61 5.34 2.18
N VAL A 82 6.02 6.40 2.88
CA VAL A 82 5.44 6.71 4.20
C VAL A 82 4.02 7.27 4.09
N ASN A 83 3.51 7.58 2.89
CA ASN A 83 2.16 8.11 2.73
C ASN A 83 1.06 7.04 2.64
N SER A 84 1.41 5.81 2.31
CA SER A 84 0.45 4.72 2.06
C SER A 84 0.75 3.44 2.84
N HIS A 85 1.96 3.28 3.38
CA HIS A 85 2.33 2.04 4.04
C HIS A 85 1.94 2.01 5.53
N ASP A 86 1.08 1.05 5.89
CA ASP A 86 0.55 0.92 7.26
C ASP A 86 1.59 0.66 8.35
N ALA A 87 2.77 0.11 8.03
CA ALA A 87 3.83 -0.17 9.00
C ALA A 87 4.84 0.98 9.19
N TYR A 88 4.80 1.98 8.29
CA TYR A 88 5.75 3.10 8.23
C TYR A 88 5.03 4.43 7.93
N CYS A 89 3.83 4.61 8.48
CA CYS A 89 2.94 5.71 8.12
C CYS A 89 3.44 7.06 8.67
N GLY A 90 3.68 8.03 7.79
CA GLY A 90 4.24 9.36 8.11
C GLY A 90 5.74 9.35 8.41
N SER A 91 6.22 8.34 9.12
CA SER A 91 7.64 8.09 9.36
C SER A 91 7.96 6.62 9.66
N CYS A 92 9.24 6.29 9.61
CA CYS A 92 9.70 4.95 9.95
C CYS A 92 9.25 4.54 11.36
N ARG A 93 8.86 3.26 11.51
CA ARG A 93 8.41 2.63 12.76
C ARG A 93 7.08 3.14 13.31
N ILE A 94 6.36 3.99 12.60
CA ILE A 94 4.96 4.32 12.95
C ILE A 94 4.06 3.31 12.24
N ARG A 95 3.45 2.42 13.03
CA ARG A 95 2.49 1.45 12.56
C ARG A 95 1.07 1.91 12.87
N CYS A 96 0.18 1.85 11.89
CA CYS A 96 -1.22 2.13 12.10
C CYS A 96 -1.87 1.08 13.02
N PRO A 97 -2.81 1.49 13.90
CA PRO A 97 -3.57 0.56 14.73
C PRO A 97 -4.30 -0.50 13.89
N PHE A 98 -4.70 -1.59 14.54
CA PHE A 98 -5.45 -2.66 13.86
C PHE A 98 -6.70 -2.09 13.18
N THR A 99 -6.97 -2.49 11.93
CA THR A 99 -8.02 -2.00 11.02
C THR A 99 -7.89 -0.56 10.49
N TRP A 100 -6.85 0.18 10.87
CA TRP A 100 -6.59 1.52 10.32
C TRP A 100 -5.67 1.44 9.12
N GLN A 101 -5.85 2.37 8.18
CA GLN A 101 -5.04 2.46 6.97
C GLN A 101 -4.23 3.76 6.96
N CYS A 102 -3.03 3.72 6.40
CA CYS A 102 -2.22 4.91 6.19
C CYS A 102 -2.74 5.72 5.00
N CYS A 103 -3.27 6.91 5.28
CA CYS A 103 -3.75 7.84 4.27
C CYS A 103 -2.93 9.13 4.34
N ARG A 104 -2.10 9.38 3.32
CA ARG A 104 -1.26 10.59 3.19
C ARG A 104 -0.36 10.80 4.43
N GLY A 105 0.16 9.72 4.98
CA GLY A 105 1.08 9.74 6.12
C GLY A 105 0.40 9.87 7.48
N VAL A 106 -0.93 9.72 7.52
CA VAL A 106 -1.72 9.70 8.75
C VAL A 106 -2.53 8.42 8.80
N CYS A 107 -2.52 7.75 9.94
CA CYS A 107 -3.38 6.59 10.15
C CYS A 107 -4.84 7.04 10.29
N ILE A 108 -5.71 6.47 9.48
CA ILE A 108 -7.14 6.78 9.45
C ILE A 108 -7.94 5.49 9.61
N ASN A 109 -8.97 5.52 10.46
CA ASN A 109 -9.96 4.45 10.51
C ASN A 109 -10.93 4.55 9.32
N THR A 110 -10.65 3.78 8.27
CA THR A 110 -11.47 3.77 7.06
C THR A 110 -12.86 3.16 7.28
N ASN A 111 -13.10 2.51 8.42
CA ASN A 111 -14.42 1.92 8.72
C ASN A 111 -15.48 2.95 9.11
N ILE A 112 -15.06 4.12 9.59
CA ILE A 112 -15.96 5.14 10.16
C ILE A 112 -15.71 6.54 9.62
N ASN A 113 -14.58 6.79 8.96
CA ASN A 113 -14.24 8.10 8.46
C ASN A 113 -15.03 8.42 7.18
N PRO A 114 -15.92 9.43 7.16
CA PRO A 114 -16.75 9.73 5.99
C PRO A 114 -15.97 10.31 4.80
N PHE A 115 -14.71 10.71 4.98
CA PHE A 115 -13.84 11.22 3.93
C PHE A 115 -12.85 10.16 3.40
N ASN A 116 -12.78 9.00 4.04
CA ASN A 116 -11.88 7.90 3.69
C ASN A 116 -12.58 6.54 3.93
N CYS A 117 -13.84 6.44 3.52
CA CYS A 117 -14.67 5.29 3.85
C CYS A 117 -14.28 4.07 3.02
N GLY A 118 -13.83 3.00 3.65
CA GLY A 118 -13.33 1.78 2.98
C GLY A 118 -11.96 1.94 2.31
N SER A 119 -11.59 3.13 1.86
CA SER A 119 -10.27 3.44 1.31
C SER A 119 -9.92 4.93 1.41
N CYS A 120 -8.63 5.25 1.33
CA CYS A 120 -8.15 6.63 1.37
C CYS A 120 -8.76 7.50 0.26
N GLY A 121 -9.27 8.67 0.63
CA GLY A 121 -9.89 9.62 -0.31
C GLY A 121 -11.31 9.26 -0.76
N HIS A 122 -11.86 8.11 -0.34
CA HIS A 122 -13.23 7.74 -0.68
C HIS A 122 -14.23 8.47 0.22
N ARG A 123 -14.79 9.57 -0.27
CA ARG A 123 -15.74 10.39 0.46
C ARG A 123 -17.18 9.91 0.25
N CYS A 124 -17.91 9.69 1.34
CA CYS A 124 -19.33 9.40 1.27
C CYS A 124 -20.15 10.61 0.78
N PRO A 125 -21.30 10.37 0.12
CA PRO A 125 -22.20 11.44 -0.29
C PRO A 125 -22.65 12.32 0.88
N TRP A 126 -23.18 13.50 0.56
CA TRP A 126 -23.65 14.44 1.57
C TRP A 126 -24.66 13.79 2.51
N ARG A 127 -24.46 13.95 3.84
CA ARG A 127 -25.26 13.36 4.93
C ARG A 127 -25.27 11.83 4.99
N VAL A 128 -24.47 11.13 4.20
CA VAL A 128 -24.34 9.67 4.28
C VAL A 128 -23.22 9.29 5.24
N ARG A 129 -23.51 8.38 6.17
CA ARG A 129 -22.51 7.88 7.14
C ARG A 129 -21.63 6.80 6.54
N CYS A 130 -20.39 6.73 7.02
CA CYS A 130 -19.51 5.59 6.80
C CYS A 130 -19.67 4.60 7.96
N ILE A 131 -20.06 3.37 7.66
CA ILE A 131 -20.23 2.30 8.65
C ILE A 131 -19.62 1.02 8.08
N TYR A 132 -18.71 0.39 8.82
CA TYR A 132 -17.94 -0.80 8.38
C TYR A 132 -17.25 -0.62 7.02
N GLY A 133 -16.78 0.60 6.72
CA GLY A 133 -16.06 0.89 5.48
C GLY A 133 -16.97 1.06 4.26
N MET A 134 -18.28 1.16 4.47
CA MET A 134 -19.26 1.33 3.41
C MET A 134 -20.10 2.59 3.64
N CYS A 135 -20.29 3.37 2.58
CA CYS A 135 -21.16 4.54 2.60
C CYS A 135 -22.62 4.08 2.59
N GLY A 136 -23.41 4.53 3.57
CA GLY A 136 -24.84 4.26 3.61
C GLY A 136 -25.21 2.83 3.99
N TYR A 137 -24.28 2.06 4.56
CA TYR A 137 -24.57 0.72 5.05
C TYR A 137 -25.73 0.75 6.05
N ALA A 138 -26.77 -0.04 5.77
CA ALA A 138 -28.02 -0.10 6.51
C ALA A 138 -28.76 1.25 6.69
N GLN A 139 -28.48 2.25 5.84
CA GLN A 139 -29.22 3.52 5.84
C GLN A 139 -30.32 3.49 4.78
N PRO A 140 -31.47 4.15 5.02
CA PRO A 140 -32.42 4.42 3.94
C PRO A 140 -31.72 5.21 2.83
N PRO A 141 -32.07 4.97 1.55
CA PRO A 141 -31.48 5.70 0.46
C PRO A 141 -31.64 7.20 0.72
N PRO A 142 -30.60 8.02 0.51
CA PRO A 142 -30.74 9.46 0.67
C PRO A 142 -31.88 9.95 -0.23
N PRO A 143 -32.59 11.04 0.13
CA PRO A 143 -33.59 11.63 -0.73
C PRO A 143 -32.87 12.19 -1.96
N TRP A 144 -32.71 11.36 -2.99
CA TRP A 144 -32.15 11.75 -4.27
C TRP A 144 -33.17 12.70 -4.93
N PRO A 145 -32.76 13.87 -5.45
CA PRO A 145 -33.52 14.46 -6.54
C PRO A 145 -33.56 13.43 -7.68
N PRO A 146 -34.71 13.27 -8.38
CA PRO A 146 -34.82 12.31 -9.47
C PRO A 146 -33.67 12.54 -10.44
N HIS A 147 -32.87 11.50 -10.68
CA HIS A 147 -31.83 11.54 -11.68
C HIS A 147 -32.49 11.89 -13.02
N PRO A 148 -31.90 12.76 -13.85
CA PRO A 148 -32.41 12.93 -15.21
C PRO A 148 -32.43 11.55 -15.90
N PRO A 149 -33.48 11.26 -16.69
CA PRO A 149 -33.57 9.99 -17.41
C PRO A 149 -32.27 9.75 -18.17
N ARG A 150 -31.72 8.53 -18.03
CA ARG A 150 -30.55 8.12 -18.81
C ARG A 150 -30.90 8.26 -20.29
N PRO A 151 -30.05 8.89 -21.12
CA PRO A 151 -30.28 8.91 -22.57
C PRO A 151 -30.45 7.48 -23.09
N PRO A 152 -31.38 7.23 -24.03
CA PRO A 152 -31.51 5.91 -24.64
C PRO A 152 -30.15 5.49 -25.22
N HIS A 153 -29.77 4.25 -24.94
CA HIS A 153 -28.57 3.67 -25.53
C HIS A 153 -28.75 3.57 -27.05
N PRO A 154 -27.72 3.89 -27.85
CA PRO A 154 -27.76 3.59 -29.27
C PRO A 154 -28.05 2.09 -29.42
N PRO A 155 -28.90 1.68 -30.39
CA PRO A 155 -29.07 0.27 -30.68
C PRO A 155 -27.70 -0.33 -30.97
N HIS A 156 -27.35 -1.41 -30.25
CA HIS A 156 -26.16 -2.17 -30.57
C HIS A 156 -26.31 -2.70 -31.99
N PRO A 157 -25.34 -2.47 -32.90
CA PRO A 157 -25.36 -3.13 -34.18
C PRO A 157 -25.38 -4.65 -33.96
N PRO A 158 -26.17 -5.41 -34.74
CA PRO A 158 -26.13 -6.86 -34.67
C PRO A 158 -24.77 -7.33 -35.19
N HIS A 159 -23.79 -7.42 -34.30
CA HIS A 159 -22.59 -8.18 -34.59
C HIS A 159 -22.99 -9.65 -34.54
N PRO A 160 -22.81 -10.41 -35.63
CA PRO A 160 -22.88 -11.86 -35.54
C PRO A 160 -21.77 -12.28 -34.59
N PHE A 161 -22.10 -12.72 -33.38
CA PHE A 161 -21.14 -13.43 -32.56
C PHE A 161 -20.82 -14.72 -33.31
N PRO A 162 -19.59 -14.93 -33.81
CA PRO A 162 -19.22 -16.24 -34.30
C PRO A 162 -19.42 -17.23 -33.12
N PRO A 163 -20.02 -18.40 -33.35
CA PRO A 163 -20.17 -19.39 -32.30
C PRO A 163 -18.79 -19.67 -31.71
N HIS A 164 -18.68 -19.56 -30.39
CA HIS A 164 -17.45 -19.97 -29.71
C HIS A 164 -17.20 -21.45 -30.05
N PRO A 165 -15.99 -21.80 -30.52
CA PRO A 165 -15.66 -23.21 -30.71
C PRO A 165 -15.88 -23.93 -29.37
N PRO A 166 -16.49 -25.12 -29.37
CA PRO A 166 -16.70 -25.87 -28.14
C PRO A 166 -15.36 -26.08 -27.46
N HIS A 167 -15.22 -25.55 -26.25
CA HIS A 167 -14.05 -25.81 -25.43
C HIS A 167 -14.00 -27.32 -25.17
N PRO A 168 -12.88 -28.01 -25.44
CA PRO A 168 -12.72 -29.38 -24.97
C PRO A 168 -12.87 -29.39 -23.44
N PRO A 169 -13.56 -30.38 -22.85
CA PRO A 169 -13.62 -30.49 -21.40
C PRO A 169 -12.19 -30.62 -20.89
N GLU A 170 -11.72 -29.61 -20.16
CA GLU A 170 -10.46 -29.73 -19.43
C GLU A 170 -10.60 -30.92 -18.48
N PRO A 171 -9.64 -31.86 -18.47
CA PRO A 171 -9.59 -32.88 -17.45
C PRO A 171 -9.58 -32.18 -16.09
N PHE A 172 -10.52 -32.52 -15.21
CA PHE A 172 -10.46 -32.05 -13.84
C PHE A 172 -9.06 -32.37 -13.30
N PRO A 173 -8.31 -31.38 -12.78
CA PRO A 173 -7.05 -31.69 -12.12
C PRO A 173 -7.36 -32.70 -11.00
N PRO A 174 -6.57 -33.77 -10.88
CA PRO A 174 -6.81 -34.76 -9.84
C PRO A 174 -6.86 -34.05 -8.50
N HIS A 175 -7.88 -34.36 -7.70
CA HIS A 175 -7.97 -33.87 -6.34
C HIS A 175 -6.63 -34.17 -5.64
N PRO A 176 -5.99 -33.18 -4.99
CA PRO A 176 -4.85 -33.48 -4.14
C PRO A 176 -5.29 -34.57 -3.15
N PRO A 177 -4.45 -35.59 -2.90
CA PRO A 177 -4.76 -36.57 -1.87
C PRO A 177 -5.04 -35.81 -0.57
N GLN A 178 -6.18 -36.11 0.06
CA GLN A 178 -6.56 -35.46 1.31
C GLN A 178 -5.39 -35.62 2.30
N PRO A 179 -4.84 -34.54 2.86
CA PRO A 179 -3.70 -34.65 3.77
C PRO A 179 -4.04 -35.36 5.08
N PHE A 180 -5.35 -35.57 5.35
CA PHE A 180 -5.85 -36.09 6.61
C PHE A 180 -6.94 -37.14 6.36
N PRO A 181 -6.95 -38.25 7.13
CA PRO A 181 -8.06 -39.18 7.12
C PRO A 181 -9.36 -38.49 7.55
N PRO A 182 -10.53 -38.90 7.02
CA PRO A 182 -11.80 -38.35 7.45
C PRO A 182 -11.97 -38.53 8.95
N HIS A 183 -12.38 -37.46 9.63
CA HIS A 183 -12.68 -37.53 11.07
C HIS A 183 -13.77 -38.58 11.32
N PRO A 184 -13.66 -39.37 12.42
CA PRO A 184 -14.73 -40.26 12.82
C PRO A 184 -16.02 -39.44 13.02
N PRO A 185 -17.21 -40.02 12.71
CA PRO A 185 -18.47 -39.32 12.92
C PRO A 185 -18.60 -38.97 14.40
N TYR A 186 -18.55 -37.68 14.71
CA TYR A 186 -18.83 -37.20 16.05
C TYR A 186 -20.29 -37.53 16.39
N PRO A 187 -20.59 -38.02 17.60
CA PRO A 187 -21.97 -38.11 18.06
C PRO A 187 -22.58 -36.71 18.03
N PRO A 188 -23.89 -36.58 17.69
CA PRO A 188 -24.54 -35.28 17.70
C PRO A 188 -24.50 -34.73 19.13
N GLU A 189 -23.73 -33.66 19.33
CA GLU A 189 -23.81 -32.89 20.57
C GLU A 189 -25.24 -32.35 20.71
N PRO A 190 -25.86 -32.43 21.91
CA PRO A 190 -27.11 -31.75 22.18
C PRO A 190 -26.92 -30.26 21.89
N PHE A 191 -27.78 -29.70 21.05
CA PHE A 191 -27.80 -28.26 20.83
C PHE A 191 -27.89 -27.55 22.19
N PRO A 192 -27.00 -26.59 22.49
CA PRO A 192 -27.17 -25.78 23.68
C PRO A 192 -28.55 -25.11 23.60
N PRO A 193 -29.32 -25.06 24.71
CA PRO A 193 -30.63 -24.43 24.71
C PRO A 193 -30.50 -23.00 24.20
N HIS A 194 -31.45 -22.60 23.35
CA HIS A 194 -31.49 -21.25 22.82
C HIS A 194 -31.45 -20.24 23.99
N PRO A 195 -30.59 -19.22 23.94
CA PRO A 195 -30.64 -18.14 24.92
C PRO A 195 -32.04 -17.52 24.87
N PRO A 196 -32.62 -17.16 26.04
CA PRO A 196 -33.93 -16.54 26.08
C PRO A 196 -33.94 -15.30 25.18
N HIS A 197 -35.02 -15.12 24.43
CA HIS A 197 -35.23 -13.95 23.60
C HIS A 197 -35.01 -12.68 24.44
N PRO A 198 -34.26 -11.69 23.92
CA PRO A 198 -34.18 -10.40 24.60
C PRO A 198 -35.60 -9.84 24.75
N PRO A 199 -35.95 -9.25 25.90
CA PRO A 199 -37.24 -8.62 26.08
C PRO A 199 -37.45 -7.56 24.98
N HIS A 200 -38.69 -7.44 24.52
CA HIS A 200 -39.10 -6.46 23.53
C HIS A 200 -38.50 -5.07 23.83
N PRO A 201 -38.10 -4.29 22.80
CA PRO A 201 -37.63 -2.93 23.03
C PRO A 201 -38.70 -2.18 23.81
N PHE A 202 -38.31 -1.57 24.93
CA PHE A 202 -39.16 -0.65 25.68
C PHE A 202 -39.77 0.38 24.71
N PRO A 203 -41.03 0.80 24.90
CA PRO A 203 -41.60 1.89 24.13
C PRO A 203 -40.68 3.12 24.26
N PRO A 204 -40.45 3.88 23.17
CA PRO A 204 -39.57 5.03 23.21
C PRO A 204 -40.05 6.01 24.28
N HIS A 205 -39.13 6.46 25.12
CA HIS A 205 -39.41 7.49 26.12
C HIS A 205 -39.97 8.75 25.41
N PRO A 206 -40.94 9.45 26.02
CA PRO A 206 -41.40 10.73 25.50
C PRO A 206 -40.22 11.70 25.38
N PRO A 207 -40.19 12.54 24.33
CA PRO A 207 -39.09 13.47 24.11
C PRO A 207 -38.94 14.39 25.33
N HIS A 208 -37.73 14.46 25.88
CA HIS A 208 -37.40 15.43 26.91
C HIS A 208 -37.63 16.85 26.36
N PRO A 209 -38.16 17.78 27.16
CA PRO A 209 -38.25 19.17 26.76
C PRO A 209 -36.83 19.70 26.44
N PRO A 210 -36.69 20.57 25.44
CA PRO A 210 -35.40 21.12 25.08
C PRO A 210 -34.80 21.84 26.30
N HIS A 211 -33.62 21.39 26.72
CA HIS A 211 -32.84 22.13 27.71
C HIS A 211 -32.57 23.54 27.16
N PRO A 212 -32.77 24.60 27.95
CA PRO A 212 -32.34 25.93 27.55
C PRO A 212 -30.85 25.89 27.25
N TRP A 213 -30.47 26.40 26.09
CA TRP A 213 -29.07 26.59 25.72
C TRP A 213 -28.32 27.22 26.90
N PRO A 214 -27.19 26.65 27.37
CA PRO A 214 -26.32 27.42 28.22
C PRO A 214 -25.88 28.62 27.39
N GLY A 215 -26.24 29.82 27.85
CA GLY A 215 -25.85 31.07 27.21
C GLY A 215 -24.33 31.14 27.00
N PRO A 216 -23.86 32.11 26.19
CA PRO A 216 -22.44 32.26 25.93
C PRO A 216 -21.65 32.31 27.24
N PHE A 217 -20.65 31.43 27.36
CA PHE A 217 -19.76 31.40 28.52
C PHE A 217 -19.11 32.78 28.71
N PRO A 218 -18.99 33.28 29.95
CA PRO A 218 -18.28 34.52 30.21
C PRO A 218 -16.82 34.38 29.73
N PRO A 219 -16.22 35.45 29.16
CA PRO A 219 -14.84 35.39 28.72
C PRO A 219 -13.92 35.11 29.92
N HIS A 220 -12.95 34.21 29.71
CA HIS A 220 -11.93 33.92 30.71
C HIS A 220 -11.12 35.18 31.04
N PRO A 221 -10.76 35.41 32.31
CA PRO A 221 -9.91 36.53 32.68
C PRO A 221 -8.53 36.42 31.99
N PRO A 222 -7.89 37.55 31.63
CA PRO A 222 -6.58 37.54 31.01
C PRO A 222 -5.56 36.90 31.95
N ARG A 223 -4.84 35.90 31.43
CA ARG A 223 -3.78 35.20 32.17
C ARG A 223 -2.63 36.18 32.43
N PRO A 224 -2.12 36.30 33.66
CA PRO A 224 -0.98 37.18 33.95
C PRO A 224 0.26 36.73 33.16
N PRO A 225 1.06 37.67 32.62
CA PRO A 225 2.27 37.33 31.88
C PRO A 225 3.28 36.67 32.82
N GLY A 226 3.81 35.51 32.42
CA GLY A 226 4.96 34.88 33.09
C GLY A 226 4.75 33.50 33.70
N VAL A 227 3.58 32.85 33.55
CA VAL A 227 3.38 31.48 34.04
C VAL A 227 3.27 30.50 32.87
N CYS A 228 4.38 29.84 32.55
CA CYS A 228 4.40 28.67 31.67
C CYS A 228 3.49 27.58 32.24
N PRO A 229 2.74 26.83 31.40
CA PRO A 229 1.98 25.68 31.88
C PRO A 229 2.93 24.64 32.49
N PRO A 230 2.60 24.01 33.62
CA PRO A 230 3.42 22.94 34.16
C PRO A 230 3.44 21.78 33.16
N HIS A 231 4.64 21.25 32.91
CA HIS A 231 4.83 19.99 32.21
C HIS A 231 4.01 18.91 32.92
N PHE A 232 3.06 18.30 32.19
CA PHE A 232 2.45 17.05 32.64
C PHE A 232 3.54 15.97 32.61
N HIS A 233 4.10 15.65 33.78
CA HIS A 233 4.75 14.37 33.99
C HIS A 233 3.69 13.28 33.88
N GLN A 234 3.77 12.46 32.84
CA GLN A 234 3.07 11.18 32.80
C GLN A 234 3.63 10.29 33.93
N PRO A 235 2.81 9.78 34.85
CA PRO A 235 3.25 8.76 35.80
C PRO A 235 3.51 7.43 35.06
N PRO A 236 4.53 6.65 35.46
CA PRO A 236 4.81 5.36 34.84
C PRO A 236 3.85 4.26 35.34
N GLY A 237 3.37 3.45 34.39
CA GLY A 237 3.11 2.02 34.54
C GLY A 237 2.07 1.55 35.56
N GLY A 238 0.82 1.38 35.13
CA GLY A 238 -0.12 0.45 35.76
C GLY A 238 -0.19 -0.85 34.97
N GLY A 239 0.50 -1.89 35.43
CA GLY A 239 0.32 -3.25 34.93
C GLY A 239 -0.90 -3.89 35.60
N GLU A 240 -1.78 -4.50 34.80
CA GLU A 240 -2.86 -5.37 35.30
C GLU A 240 -2.31 -6.79 35.58
N PRO A 241 -2.66 -7.42 36.71
CA PRO A 241 -2.35 -8.82 36.97
C PRO A 241 -3.35 -9.75 36.25
N PRO A 242 -2.94 -10.98 35.87
CA PRO A 242 -3.80 -11.89 35.13
C PRO A 242 -4.89 -12.50 36.03
N LYS A 243 -6.09 -12.66 35.46
CA LYS A 243 -7.11 -13.63 35.90
C LYS A 243 -7.29 -14.67 34.81
#